data_AF-A0AA39ZZK8-F1
#
_entry.id   AF-A0AA39ZZK8-F1
#
_cell.length_a   1.000
_cell.length_b   1.000
_cell.length_c   1.000
_cell.angle_alpha   90.00
_cell.angle_beta   90.00
_cell.angle_gamma   90.00
#
_symmetry.space_group_name_H-M   'P 1'
#
loop_
_entity.id
_entity.type
_entity.pdbx_description
1 polymer ?
#
loop_
_entity_poly.entity_id
_entity_poly.type
_entity_poly.pdbx_seq_one_letter_code
_entity_poly.pdbx_strand_id
1 'polypeptide(L)' 'MNKNWNDRADKDLFFTILSVKNIGVISGAEWTTIGNHMRSMGYGFTNEGCR' A
#
# COMPACT_ATOMS: atom_id res chain seq x y z
N MET A 1 2.30 -16.54 7.54
CA MET A 1 1.82 -15.62 8.59
C MET A 1 1.95 -14.23 8.01
N ASN A 2 0.84 -13.57 7.66
CA ASN A 2 0.91 -12.27 7.01
C ASN A 2 1.39 -11.21 7.99
N LYS A 3 2.24 -10.30 7.53
CA LYS A 3 2.65 -9.13 8.32
C LYS A 3 1.43 -8.26 8.58
N ASN A 4 1.28 -7.79 9.82
CA ASN A 4 0.19 -6.92 10.27
C ASN A 4 0.60 -5.44 10.25
N TRP A 5 -0.37 -4.54 10.48
CA TRP A 5 -0.14 -3.11 10.66
C TRP A 5 0.80 -2.83 11.83
N ASN A 6 1.76 -1.93 11.59
CA ASN A 6 2.73 -1.39 12.54
C ASN A 6 3.46 -0.20 11.88
N ASP A 7 4.31 0.50 12.62
CA ASP A 7 5.07 1.67 12.11
C ASP A 7 5.89 1.36 10.85
N ARG A 8 6.34 0.10 10.68
CA ARG A 8 7.06 -0.31 9.48
C ARG A 8 6.12 -0.43 8.28
N ALA A 9 4.96 -1.04 8.48
CA ALA A 9 3.91 -1.16 7.47
C ALA A 9 3.43 0.23 7.01
N ASP A 10 3.29 1.19 7.94
CA ASP A 10 2.88 2.56 7.61
C ASP A 10 3.93 3.27 6.74
N LYS A 11 5.21 3.13 7.09
CA LYS A 11 6.32 3.67 6.28
C LYS A 11 6.38 3.04 4.90
N ASP A 12 6.28 1.72 4.83
CA ASP A 12 6.33 0.99 3.56
C ASP A 12 5.12 1.35 2.68
N LEU A 13 3.93 1.50 3.26
CA LEU A 13 2.74 1.99 2.56
C LEU A 13 2.96 3.42 2.03
N PHE A 14 3.48 4.32 2.86
CA PHE A 14 3.73 5.71 2.48
C PHE A 14 4.71 5.80 1.29
N PHE A 15 5.84 5.10 1.33
CA PHE A 15 6.79 5.08 0.22
C PHE A 15 6.22 4.39 -1.03
N THR A 16 5.36 3.38 -0.86
CA THR A 16 4.63 2.76 -1.97
C THR A 16 3.67 3.74 -2.63
N ILE A 17 2.92 4.53 -1.83
CA ILE A 17 2.05 5.58 -2.35
C ILE A 17 2.86 6.60 -3.15
N LEU A 18 3.96 7.12 -2.58
CA LEU A 18 4.80 8.11 -3.26
C LEU A 18 5.44 7.58 -4.56
N SER A 19 5.76 6.29 -4.63
CA SER A 19 6.33 5.67 -5.84
C SER A 19 5.31 5.48 -6.95
N VAL A 20 4.03 5.31 -6.61
CA VAL A 20 2.92 5.22 -7.58
C VAL A 20 2.41 6.61 -7.97
N LYS A 21 2.22 7.50 -6.98
CA LYS A 21 1.74 8.86 -7.18
C LYS A 21 2.25 9.80 -6.09
N ASN A 22 3.08 10.76 -6.49
CA ASN A 22 3.62 11.77 -5.59
C ASN A 22 2.69 12.99 -5.43
N ILE A 23 1.83 13.31 -6.41
CA ILE A 23 0.92 14.47 -6.36
C ILE A 23 -0.45 14.09 -6.94
N GLY A 24 -1.52 14.54 -6.29
CA GLY A 24 -2.91 14.39 -6.74
C GLY A 24 -3.69 13.27 -6.06
N VAL A 25 -4.93 13.06 -6.49
CA VAL A 25 -5.83 12.04 -5.90
C VAL A 25 -5.45 10.64 -6.40
N ILE A 26 -5.43 9.68 -5.47
CA ILE A 26 -5.18 8.27 -5.77
C ILE A 26 -6.50 7.62 -6.20
N SER A 27 -6.52 7.14 -7.44
CA SER A 27 -7.64 6.44 -8.08
C SER A 27 -7.74 4.99 -7.63
N GLY A 28 -8.87 4.32 -7.90
CA GLY A 28 -9.05 2.90 -7.57
C GLY A 28 -8.03 1.97 -8.25
N ALA A 29 -7.61 2.28 -9.47
CA ALA A 29 -6.57 1.52 -10.17
C ALA A 29 -5.21 1.64 -9.47
N GLU A 30 -4.89 2.83 -8.96
CA GLU A 30 -3.66 3.07 -8.21
C GLU A 30 -3.69 2.37 -6.84
N TRP A 31 -4.82 2.39 -6.13
CA TRP A 31 -4.99 1.59 -4.92
C TRP A 31 -4.85 0.09 -5.15
N THR A 32 -5.28 -0.40 -6.33
CA THR A 32 -5.05 -1.80 -6.72
C THR A 32 -3.57 -2.09 -6.89
N THR A 33 -2.82 -1.19 -7.53
CA THR A 33 -1.35 -1.31 -7.67
C THR A 33 -0.64 -1.27 -6.31
N ILE A 34 -1.04 -0.34 -5.43
CA ILE A 34 -0.48 -0.20 -4.07
C ILE A 34 -0.74 -1.47 -3.25
N GLY A 35 -1.97 -1.97 -3.23
CA GLY A 35 -2.33 -3.19 -2.51
C GLY A 35 -1.59 -4.43 -3.03
N ASN A 36 -1.40 -4.55 -4.35
CA ASN A 36 -0.58 -5.60 -4.94
C ASN A 36 0.89 -5.52 -4.46
N HIS A 37 1.45 -4.32 -4.37
CA HIS A 37 2.82 -4.11 -3.90
C HIS A 37 2.96 -4.41 -2.40
N MET A 38 2.01 -3.99 -1.57
CA MET A 38 2.00 -4.34 -0.15
C MET A 38 1.94 -5.86 0.06
N ARG A 39 1.14 -6.57 -0.76
CA ARG A 39 1.07 -8.03 -0.72
C ARG A 39 2.37 -8.72 -1.13
N SER A 40 3.09 -8.19 -2.13
CA SER A 40 4.40 -8.74 -2.51
C SER A 40 5.46 -8.58 -1.42
N MET A 41 5.33 -7.56 -0.56
CA MET A 41 6.16 -7.38 0.64
C MET A 41 5.78 -8.31 1.82
N GLY A 42 4.74 -9.12 1.66
CA GLY A 42 4.26 -10.09 2.66
C GLY A 42 3.20 -9.53 3.62
N TYR A 43 2.63 -8.36 3.33
CA TYR A 43 1.48 -7.83 4.07
C TYR A 43 0.18 -8.46 3.60
N GLY A 44 -0.74 -8.70 4.53
CA GLY A 44 -2.05 -9.30 4.24
C GLY A 44 -3.14 -8.31 3.83
N PHE A 45 -2.79 -7.07 3.45
CA PHE A 45 -3.75 -5.98 3.30
C PHE A 45 -4.55 -6.06 1.99
N THR A 46 -5.81 -5.66 2.05
CA THR A 46 -6.66 -5.44 0.87
C THR A 46 -6.34 -4.08 0.24
N ASN A 47 -6.77 -3.87 -1.00
CA ASN A 47 -6.59 -2.59 -1.68
C ASN A 47 -7.29 -1.45 -0.92
N GLU A 48 -8.48 -1.72 -0.38
CA GLU A 48 -9.25 -0.82 0.50
C GLU A 48 -8.57 -0.63 1.86
N GLY A 49 -7.92 -1.65 2.41
CA GLY A 49 -7.18 -1.52 3.66
C GLY A 49 -5.95 -0.62 3.54
N CYS A 50 -5.40 -0.50 2.33
CA CYS A 50 -4.33 0.46 2.04
C CYS A 50 -4.83 1.90 1.83
N ARG A 51 -6.13 2.11 1.57
CA ARG A 51 -6.73 3.39 1.22
C ARG A 51 -7.15 4.20 2.44
#